data_AF-A0A376DGX1-F1
#
_entry.id   AF-A0A376DGX1-F1
#
_cell.length_a   1.000
_cell.length_b   1.000
_cell.length_c   1.000
_cell.angle_alpha   90.00
_cell.angle_beta   90.00
_cell.angle_gamma   90.00
#
_symmetry.space_group_name_H-M   'P 1'
#
loop_
_entity.id
_entity.type
_entity.pdbx_description
1 polymer ?
#
loop_
_entity_poly.entity_id
_entity_poly.type
_entity_poly.pdbx_seq_one_letter_code
_entity_poly.pdbx_strand_id
1 'polypeptide(L)'
;MHRIDTPTAQKDKFGVGKNGFTRGNPQTGTPSTDLDDDYFDSLQEEIAGVIEAAAISLDKADRGQLLKAMKKLFQSGDETLTALASLATGENKLPYFTGNKTAGQTELTQVGRDLIGKASTDAVLEYLGLRETINQAAGALQKAQNGADIPNKSKFIDNTGLRDTVNKANNAVPTSRRINNKALSSDISLTASDVSAFALGRTGAAASNDKAVPWNAPSGIYLANIGGASCMILHFNMGTGSCPSVQFKINCKNGGVAYRSARDGYGFESDWVELMPATKTVQDIRLSTREQVKVWNGPGYGDQPPYVITGVLNSNRDEFTDTVYRRALQKLINGTWYNVGGL
;
A
#
# COMPACT_ATOMS: atom_id res chain seq x y z
N MET A 1 41.68 -83.13 -41.12
CA MET A 1 42.92 -83.10 -41.92
C MET A 1 44.02 -83.74 -41.09
N HIS A 2 44.73 -84.72 -41.64
CA HIS A 2 45.91 -85.31 -41.00
C HIS A 2 47.21 -84.73 -41.58
N ARG A 3 48.32 -85.06 -40.92
CA ARG A 3 49.65 -84.73 -41.44
C ARG A 3 50.07 -85.80 -42.43
N ILE A 4 50.85 -85.42 -43.43
CA ILE A 4 51.44 -86.39 -44.36
C ILE A 4 52.34 -87.38 -43.62
N ASP A 5 52.11 -88.66 -43.83
CA ASP A 5 52.74 -89.79 -43.12
C ASP A 5 53.23 -90.89 -44.07
N THR A 6 53.27 -90.58 -45.38
CA THR A 6 53.96 -91.41 -46.36
C THR A 6 55.44 -91.62 -45.98
N PRO A 7 56.08 -92.73 -46.38
CA PRO A 7 57.47 -93.02 -46.03
C PRO A 7 58.48 -91.93 -46.44
N THR A 8 58.12 -91.09 -47.41
CA THR A 8 58.94 -89.97 -47.92
C THR A 8 58.55 -88.61 -47.31
N ALA A 9 57.63 -88.59 -46.34
CA ALA A 9 57.37 -87.42 -45.52
C ALA A 9 58.62 -87.01 -44.74
N GLN A 10 58.88 -85.70 -44.65
CA GLN A 10 59.97 -85.20 -43.82
C GLN A 10 59.58 -85.36 -42.36
N LYS A 11 60.21 -86.32 -41.69
CA LYS A 11 60.00 -86.58 -40.26
C LYS A 11 60.29 -85.33 -39.42
N ASP A 12 59.38 -85.04 -38.50
CA ASP A 12 59.51 -84.00 -37.47
C ASP A 12 59.81 -82.57 -37.98
N LYS A 13 59.44 -82.24 -39.23
CA LYS A 13 59.69 -80.93 -39.85
C LYS A 13 59.22 -79.73 -39.00
N PHE A 14 58.12 -79.90 -38.26
CA PHE A 14 57.54 -78.85 -37.40
C PHE A 14 57.57 -79.23 -35.90
N GLY A 15 58.44 -80.15 -35.49
CA GLY A 15 58.57 -80.66 -34.11
C GLY A 15 58.33 -82.18 -34.01
N VAL A 16 58.53 -82.75 -32.82
CA VAL A 16 58.38 -84.21 -32.60
C VAL A 16 56.96 -84.67 -32.95
N GLY A 17 56.85 -85.70 -33.79
CA GLY A 17 55.60 -86.26 -34.33
C GLY A 17 54.94 -85.42 -35.42
N LYS A 18 55.60 -84.36 -35.89
CA LYS A 18 55.01 -83.33 -36.77
C LYS A 18 55.64 -83.35 -38.15
N ASN A 19 55.39 -84.44 -38.88
CA ASN A 19 55.85 -84.64 -40.26
C ASN A 19 55.34 -83.53 -41.21
N GLY A 20 56.07 -83.30 -42.30
CA GLY A 20 55.69 -82.32 -43.31
C GLY A 20 56.30 -82.57 -44.69
N PHE A 21 55.91 -81.75 -45.67
CA PHE A 21 56.34 -81.89 -47.07
C PHE A 21 57.80 -81.48 -47.28
N THR A 22 58.53 -82.23 -48.09
CA THR A 22 59.83 -81.85 -48.65
C THR A 22 59.82 -81.91 -50.17
N ARG A 23 60.54 -80.99 -50.82
CA ARG A 23 60.73 -80.98 -52.28
C ARG A 23 61.70 -82.07 -52.77
N GLY A 24 62.25 -82.85 -51.84
CA GLY A 24 63.35 -83.78 -52.10
C GLY A 24 64.66 -83.04 -52.37
N ASN A 25 65.74 -83.80 -52.49
CA ASN A 25 67.03 -83.31 -52.93
C ASN A 25 67.74 -84.42 -53.73
N PRO A 26 67.75 -84.33 -55.08
CA PRO A 26 68.38 -85.32 -55.93
C PRO A 26 69.87 -85.51 -55.65
N GLN A 27 70.57 -84.47 -55.17
CA GLN A 27 72.02 -84.52 -54.87
C GLN A 27 72.33 -85.32 -53.61
N THR A 28 71.36 -85.44 -52.68
CA THR A 28 71.53 -86.18 -51.41
C THR A 28 70.69 -87.46 -51.36
N GLY A 29 70.07 -87.86 -52.49
CA GLY A 29 69.24 -89.06 -52.59
C GLY A 29 67.93 -88.98 -51.78
N THR A 30 67.51 -87.79 -51.35
CA THR A 30 66.27 -87.63 -50.57
C THR A 30 65.09 -87.49 -51.54
N PRO A 31 64.13 -88.42 -51.56
CA PRO A 31 62.96 -88.30 -52.41
C PRO A 31 62.09 -87.10 -52.00
N SER A 32 61.33 -86.55 -52.95
CA SER A 32 60.24 -85.63 -52.61
C SER A 32 59.16 -86.36 -51.83
N THR A 33 58.40 -85.64 -51.03
CA THR A 33 57.26 -86.25 -50.33
C THR A 33 56.22 -86.71 -51.33
N ASP A 34 55.92 -88.00 -51.28
CA ASP A 34 54.83 -88.60 -52.02
C ASP A 34 53.52 -88.22 -51.36
N LEU A 35 52.53 -87.97 -52.20
CA LEU A 35 51.16 -87.69 -51.78
C LEU A 35 50.35 -88.97 -51.99
N ASP A 36 49.65 -89.42 -50.96
CA ASP A 36 48.77 -90.57 -50.99
C ASP A 36 47.31 -90.16 -51.11
N ASP A 37 46.47 -91.15 -51.40
CA ASP A 37 45.02 -91.04 -51.47
C ASP A 37 44.44 -90.56 -50.13
N ASP A 38 44.88 -91.12 -49.01
CA ASP A 38 44.37 -90.76 -47.68
C ASP A 38 44.54 -89.25 -47.39
N TYR A 39 45.69 -88.66 -47.74
CA TYR A 39 45.91 -87.22 -47.59
C TYR A 39 44.95 -86.38 -48.45
N PHE A 40 44.75 -86.74 -49.72
CA PHE A 40 43.86 -86.02 -50.62
C PHE A 40 42.39 -86.19 -50.25
N ASP A 41 41.98 -87.39 -49.85
CA ASP A 41 40.64 -87.67 -49.35
C ASP A 41 40.37 -86.87 -48.07
N SER A 42 41.35 -86.78 -47.15
CA SER A 42 41.18 -85.97 -45.93
C SER A 42 41.02 -84.47 -46.19
N LEU A 43 41.67 -83.94 -47.23
CA LEU A 43 41.49 -82.55 -47.67
C LEU A 43 40.12 -82.34 -48.32
N GLN A 44 39.72 -83.29 -49.18
CA GLN A 44 38.43 -83.24 -49.86
C GLN A 44 37.29 -83.28 -48.84
N GLU A 45 37.30 -84.23 -47.91
CA GLU A 45 36.22 -84.43 -46.96
C GLU A 45 36.13 -83.31 -45.91
N GLU A 46 37.23 -82.68 -45.52
CA GLU A 46 37.19 -81.48 -44.65
C GLU A 46 36.52 -80.29 -45.35
N ILE A 47 36.82 -80.09 -46.63
CA ILE A 47 36.21 -79.02 -47.43
C ILE A 47 34.74 -79.35 -47.73
N ALA A 48 34.47 -80.59 -48.12
CA ALA A 48 33.14 -81.09 -48.41
C ALA A 48 32.23 -81.01 -47.17
N GLY A 49 32.73 -81.41 -46.00
CA GLY A 49 32.01 -81.35 -44.73
C GLY A 49 31.56 -79.92 -44.36
N VAL A 50 32.39 -78.90 -44.63
CA VAL A 50 31.97 -77.49 -44.45
C VAL A 50 30.84 -77.11 -45.41
N ILE A 51 30.88 -77.58 -46.66
CA ILE A 51 29.86 -77.28 -47.67
C ILE A 51 28.52 -77.96 -47.34
N GLU A 52 28.58 -79.22 -46.97
CA GLU A 52 27.42 -80.02 -46.59
C GLU A 52 26.81 -79.54 -45.27
N ALA A 53 27.62 -79.11 -44.30
CA ALA A 53 27.14 -78.48 -43.07
C ALA A 53 26.34 -77.20 -43.33
N ALA A 54 26.63 -76.49 -44.41
CA ALA A 54 25.83 -75.36 -44.88
C ALA A 54 24.56 -75.78 -45.65
N ALA A 55 24.24 -77.08 -45.71
CA ALA A 55 23.17 -77.67 -46.51
C ALA A 55 23.26 -77.28 -48.00
N ILE A 56 24.48 -77.31 -48.55
CA ILE A 56 24.75 -77.12 -49.98
C ILE A 56 25.19 -78.47 -50.54
N SER A 57 24.62 -78.88 -51.67
CA SER A 57 25.03 -80.10 -52.36
C SER A 57 26.36 -79.89 -53.08
N LEU A 58 27.30 -80.84 -52.95
CA LEU A 58 28.59 -80.80 -53.62
C LEU A 58 28.43 -80.83 -55.13
N ASP A 59 29.05 -79.86 -55.82
CA ASP A 59 29.03 -79.78 -57.27
C ASP A 59 30.47 -79.61 -57.80
N LYS A 60 30.94 -80.60 -58.56
CA LYS A 60 32.29 -80.58 -59.16
C LYS A 60 32.48 -79.44 -60.17
N ALA A 61 31.41 -78.86 -60.69
CA ALA A 61 31.46 -77.71 -61.59
C ALA A 61 31.61 -76.37 -60.84
N ASP A 62 31.29 -76.31 -59.54
CA ASP A 62 31.33 -75.08 -58.74
C ASP A 62 32.62 -74.96 -57.91
N ARG A 63 33.52 -74.07 -58.32
CA ARG A 63 34.77 -73.77 -57.57
C ARG A 63 34.58 -72.76 -56.43
N GLY A 64 33.36 -72.24 -56.23
CA GLY A 64 33.01 -71.24 -55.20
C GLY A 64 32.18 -71.77 -54.04
N GLN A 65 31.85 -73.06 -54.02
CA GLN A 65 30.96 -73.68 -53.03
C GLN A 65 31.45 -73.56 -51.58
N LEU A 66 32.74 -73.74 -51.29
CA LEU A 66 33.29 -73.55 -49.94
C LEU A 66 33.05 -72.11 -49.44
N LEU A 67 33.25 -71.12 -50.31
CA LEU A 67 33.00 -69.72 -49.98
C LEU A 67 31.51 -69.45 -49.73
N LYS A 68 30.61 -70.04 -50.53
CA LYS A 68 29.15 -69.94 -50.31
C LYS A 68 28.75 -70.55 -48.97
N ALA A 69 29.33 -71.70 -48.63
CA ALA A 69 29.08 -72.40 -47.38
C ALA A 69 29.51 -71.60 -46.16
N MET A 70 30.75 -71.08 -46.18
CA MET A 70 31.26 -70.22 -45.11
C MET A 70 30.39 -68.98 -44.91
N LYS A 71 29.98 -68.30 -46.00
CA LYS A 71 29.09 -67.12 -45.91
C LYS A 71 27.75 -67.45 -45.23
N LYS A 72 27.17 -68.62 -45.53
CA LYS A 72 25.90 -69.06 -44.96
C LYS A 72 26.03 -69.45 -43.48
N LEU A 73 27.04 -70.25 -43.13
CA LEU A 73 27.27 -70.74 -41.77
C LEU A 73 27.57 -69.61 -40.77
N PHE A 74 28.29 -68.56 -41.20
CA PHE A 74 28.58 -67.43 -40.32
C PHE A 74 27.36 -66.55 -40.03
N GLN A 75 26.41 -66.42 -40.97
CA GLN A 75 25.18 -65.68 -40.72
C GLN A 75 24.21 -66.44 -39.81
N SER A 76 24.14 -67.78 -39.93
CA SER A 76 23.25 -68.62 -39.12
C SER A 76 23.68 -68.76 -37.66
N GLY A 77 24.91 -68.38 -37.31
CA GLY A 77 25.45 -68.53 -35.94
C GLY A 77 24.86 -67.57 -34.90
N ASP A 78 24.15 -66.53 -35.34
CA ASP A 78 23.49 -65.55 -34.46
C ASP A 78 22.01 -65.41 -34.84
N GLU A 79 21.14 -65.89 -33.95
CA GLU A 79 19.69 -65.91 -34.16
C GLU A 79 19.09 -64.49 -34.26
N THR A 80 19.75 -63.48 -33.65
CA THR A 80 19.32 -62.07 -33.74
C THR A 80 19.65 -61.50 -35.13
N LEU A 81 20.86 -61.77 -35.64
CA LEU A 81 21.25 -61.38 -37.00
C LEU A 81 20.39 -62.11 -38.04
N THR A 82 20.06 -63.38 -37.80
CA THR A 82 19.14 -64.15 -38.66
C THR A 82 17.75 -63.52 -38.69
N ALA A 83 17.21 -63.11 -37.54
CA ALA A 83 15.91 -62.45 -37.47
C ALA A 83 15.88 -61.11 -38.21
N LEU A 84 16.94 -60.30 -38.09
CA LEU A 84 17.04 -59.02 -38.82
C LEU A 84 17.25 -59.22 -40.32
N ALA A 85 18.08 -60.19 -40.71
CA ALA A 85 18.36 -60.50 -42.11
C ALA A 85 17.15 -61.10 -42.85
N SER A 86 16.21 -61.70 -42.11
CA SER A 86 14.99 -62.30 -42.67
C SER A 86 13.85 -61.30 -42.89
N LEU A 87 14.01 -60.04 -42.48
CA LEU A 87 13.00 -59.01 -42.72
C LEU A 87 12.91 -58.68 -44.21
N ALA A 88 11.69 -58.60 -44.74
CA ALA A 88 11.48 -58.20 -46.12
C ALA A 88 11.94 -56.75 -46.34
N THR A 89 12.74 -56.50 -47.36
CA THR A 89 13.17 -55.15 -47.72
C THR A 89 11.97 -54.31 -48.16
N GLY A 90 11.88 -53.08 -47.65
CA GLY A 90 10.84 -52.13 -48.05
C GLY A 90 11.24 -50.69 -47.73
N GLU A 91 10.84 -49.76 -48.58
CA GLU A 91 11.00 -48.33 -48.29
C GLU A 91 10.20 -47.95 -47.04
N ASN A 92 10.70 -46.96 -46.31
CA ASN A 92 9.99 -46.37 -45.17
C ASN A 92 9.63 -47.38 -44.05
N LYS A 93 10.38 -48.48 -43.93
CA LYS A 93 10.20 -49.48 -42.86
C LYS A 93 11.15 -49.23 -41.70
N LEU A 94 10.66 -49.42 -40.48
CA LEU A 94 11.47 -49.47 -39.26
C LEU A 94 11.47 -50.90 -38.70
N PRO A 95 12.63 -51.60 -38.70
CA PRO A 95 12.80 -52.85 -37.98
C PRO A 95 12.65 -52.67 -36.47
N TYR A 96 12.02 -53.63 -35.81
CA TYR A 96 11.94 -53.69 -34.35
C TYR A 96 11.86 -55.15 -33.87
N PHE A 97 12.29 -55.43 -32.64
CA PHE A 97 12.17 -56.77 -32.08
C PHE A 97 10.75 -57.02 -31.57
N THR A 98 10.18 -58.17 -31.93
CA THR A 98 8.84 -58.62 -31.48
C THR A 98 8.93 -59.62 -30.32
N GLY A 99 10.15 -60.00 -29.93
CA GLY A 99 10.45 -61.02 -28.93
C GLY A 99 11.94 -61.35 -28.91
N ASN A 100 12.34 -62.28 -28.04
CA ASN A 100 13.72 -62.76 -28.00
C ASN A 100 14.07 -63.42 -29.34
N LYS A 101 15.08 -62.89 -30.04
CA LYS A 101 15.54 -63.41 -31.34
C LYS A 101 14.45 -63.41 -32.44
N THR A 102 13.46 -62.51 -32.34
CA THR A 102 12.45 -62.32 -33.39
C THR A 102 12.33 -60.84 -33.73
N ALA A 103 12.27 -60.52 -35.02
CA ALA A 103 12.13 -59.16 -35.52
C ALA A 103 10.90 -59.03 -36.42
N GLY A 104 10.28 -57.86 -36.38
CA GLY A 104 9.25 -57.42 -37.31
C GLY A 104 9.63 -56.06 -37.91
N GLN A 105 8.76 -55.56 -38.77
CA GLN A 105 8.88 -54.21 -39.32
C GLN A 105 7.54 -53.50 -39.32
N THR A 106 7.57 -52.19 -39.15
CA THR A 106 6.39 -51.31 -39.23
C THR A 106 6.64 -50.21 -40.25
N GLU A 107 5.57 -49.62 -40.77
CA GLU A 107 5.67 -48.36 -41.52
C GLU A 107 6.19 -47.25 -40.60
N LEU A 108 7.22 -46.56 -41.05
CA LEU A 108 7.69 -45.31 -40.47
C LEU A 108 7.09 -44.17 -41.28
N THR A 109 6.26 -43.33 -40.66
CA THR A 109 5.59 -42.24 -41.37
C THR A 109 6.58 -41.15 -41.80
N GLN A 110 6.18 -40.30 -42.76
CA GLN A 110 6.97 -39.10 -43.09
C GLN A 110 7.20 -38.24 -41.84
N VAL A 111 6.18 -38.11 -40.98
CA VAL A 111 6.29 -37.39 -39.71
C VAL A 111 7.36 -37.99 -38.79
N GLY A 112 7.38 -39.32 -38.66
CA GLY A 112 8.40 -40.02 -37.88
C GLY A 112 9.80 -39.78 -38.44
N ARG A 113 9.98 -39.87 -39.76
CA ARG A 113 11.27 -39.60 -40.43
C ARG A 113 11.75 -38.17 -40.25
N ASP A 114 10.85 -37.20 -40.45
CA ASP A 114 11.16 -35.78 -40.30
C ASP A 114 11.61 -35.47 -38.87
N LEU A 115 10.95 -36.08 -37.88
CA LEU A 115 11.24 -35.89 -36.46
C LEU A 115 12.59 -36.47 -36.05
N ILE A 116 12.87 -37.73 -36.37
CA ILE A 116 14.15 -38.38 -36.03
C ILE A 116 15.33 -37.82 -36.82
N GLY A 117 15.06 -37.23 -37.99
CA GLY A 117 16.07 -36.59 -38.84
C GLY A 117 16.46 -35.18 -38.40
N LYS A 118 15.84 -34.61 -37.36
CA LYS A 118 16.19 -33.28 -36.87
C LYS A 118 17.55 -33.29 -36.15
N ALA A 119 18.40 -32.33 -36.49
CA ALA A 119 19.75 -32.20 -35.93
C ALA A 119 19.79 -31.60 -34.51
N SER A 120 18.69 -31.05 -34.00
CA SER A 120 18.62 -30.40 -32.69
C SER A 120 17.22 -30.42 -32.09
N THR A 121 17.14 -30.17 -30.78
CA THR A 121 15.88 -29.97 -30.06
C THR A 121 15.09 -28.78 -30.59
N ASP A 122 15.76 -27.70 -30.99
CA ASP A 122 15.11 -26.51 -31.56
C ASP A 122 14.38 -26.83 -32.86
N ALA A 123 15.01 -27.62 -33.74
CA ALA A 123 14.40 -28.05 -35.00
C ALA A 123 13.22 -29.01 -34.78
N VAL A 124 13.24 -29.79 -33.69
CA VAL A 124 12.08 -30.60 -33.25
C VAL A 124 10.95 -29.71 -32.76
N LEU A 125 11.23 -28.73 -31.89
CA LEU A 125 10.22 -27.80 -31.38
C LEU A 125 9.57 -26.97 -32.49
N GLU A 126 10.36 -26.55 -33.48
CA GLU A 126 9.86 -25.87 -34.68
C GLU A 126 8.96 -26.78 -35.52
N TYR A 127 9.39 -28.02 -35.76
CA TYR A 127 8.60 -29.00 -36.50
C TYR A 127 7.25 -29.31 -35.83
N LEU A 128 7.24 -29.36 -34.50
CA LEU A 128 6.02 -29.55 -33.71
C LEU A 128 5.20 -28.26 -33.53
N GLY A 129 5.69 -27.11 -34.00
CA GLY A 129 5.01 -25.82 -33.87
C GLY A 129 4.97 -25.26 -32.43
N LEU A 130 5.82 -25.75 -31.53
CA LEU A 130 5.77 -25.41 -30.09
C LEU A 130 6.51 -24.12 -29.71
N ARG A 131 7.26 -23.54 -30.64
CA ARG A 131 8.14 -22.41 -30.35
C ARG A 131 7.39 -21.16 -29.92
N GLU A 132 6.31 -20.82 -30.62
CA GLU A 132 5.46 -19.68 -30.28
C GLU A 132 4.77 -19.88 -28.92
N THR A 133 4.28 -21.10 -28.64
CA THR A 133 3.66 -21.41 -27.35
C THR A 133 4.63 -21.22 -26.19
N ILE A 134 5.89 -21.63 -26.33
CA ILE A 134 6.92 -21.44 -25.31
C ILE A 134 7.20 -19.94 -25.10
N ASN A 135 7.32 -19.17 -26.18
CA ASN A 135 7.56 -17.72 -26.11
C ASN A 135 6.40 -16.98 -25.41
N GLN A 136 5.15 -17.32 -25.74
CA GLN A 136 3.97 -16.75 -25.09
C GLN A 136 3.88 -17.15 -23.61
N ALA A 137 4.21 -18.40 -23.27
CA ALA A 137 4.24 -18.86 -21.89
C ALA A 137 5.33 -18.16 -21.06
N ALA A 138 6.50 -17.88 -21.64
CA ALA A 138 7.58 -17.16 -20.96
C ALA A 138 7.23 -15.70 -20.64
N GLY A 139 6.37 -15.06 -21.45
CA GLY A 139 5.89 -13.69 -21.23
C GLY A 139 4.65 -13.57 -20.34
N ALA A 140 4.03 -14.69 -19.96
CA ALA A 140 2.82 -14.69 -19.14
C ALA A 140 3.11 -14.50 -17.65
N LEU A 141 2.14 -13.96 -16.91
CA LEU A 141 2.23 -13.83 -15.45
C LEU A 141 2.17 -15.21 -14.78
N GLN A 142 3.11 -15.45 -13.86
CA GLN A 142 3.23 -16.70 -13.11
C GLN A 142 2.36 -16.65 -11.85
N LYS A 143 1.49 -17.64 -11.69
CA LYS A 143 0.59 -17.74 -10.51
C LYS A 143 1.35 -17.72 -9.19
N ALA A 144 2.47 -18.44 -9.10
CA ALA A 144 3.28 -18.54 -7.89
C ALA A 144 3.93 -17.21 -7.47
N GLN A 145 4.09 -16.25 -8.40
CA GLN A 145 4.68 -14.94 -8.13
C GLN A 145 3.66 -13.94 -7.58
N ASN A 146 2.36 -14.26 -7.59
CA ASN A 146 1.29 -13.41 -7.05
C ASN A 146 1.38 -11.94 -7.53
N GLY A 147 1.73 -11.73 -8.80
CA GLY A 147 1.85 -10.39 -9.40
C GLY A 147 3.17 -9.66 -9.11
N ALA A 148 4.13 -10.28 -8.42
CA ALA A 148 5.47 -9.71 -8.24
C ALA A 148 6.19 -9.46 -9.59
N ASP A 149 5.92 -10.33 -10.55
CA ASP A 149 6.40 -10.34 -11.93
C ASP A 149 5.69 -9.36 -12.88
N ILE A 150 4.70 -8.58 -12.41
CA ILE A 150 4.11 -7.49 -13.18
C ILE A 150 5.19 -6.40 -13.43
N PRO A 151 5.57 -6.13 -14.70
CA PRO A 151 6.65 -5.19 -15.01
C PRO A 151 6.32 -3.74 -14.65
N ASN A 152 5.08 -3.31 -14.91
CA ASN A 152 4.59 -1.98 -14.58
C ASN A 152 3.32 -2.06 -13.73
N LYS A 153 3.51 -2.14 -12.41
CA LYS A 153 2.42 -2.24 -11.42
C LYS A 153 1.52 -1.00 -11.45
N SER A 154 2.08 0.18 -11.73
CA SER A 154 1.30 1.43 -11.82
C SER A 154 0.30 1.40 -12.98
N LYS A 155 0.75 0.99 -14.18
CA LYS A 155 -0.13 0.81 -15.34
C LYS A 155 -1.11 -0.35 -15.14
N PHE A 156 -0.73 -1.40 -14.40
CA PHE A 156 -1.66 -2.47 -14.04
C PHE A 156 -2.81 -1.96 -13.15
N ILE A 157 -2.52 -1.06 -12.20
CA ILE A 157 -3.54 -0.35 -11.40
C ILE A 157 -4.47 0.50 -12.30
N ASP A 158 -3.93 1.16 -13.32
CA ASP A 158 -4.74 1.90 -14.31
C ASP A 158 -5.67 0.97 -15.09
N ASN A 159 -5.11 -0.09 -15.67
CA ASN A 159 -5.84 -1.05 -16.50
C ASN A 159 -6.92 -1.81 -15.73
N THR A 160 -6.76 -1.96 -14.42
CA THR A 160 -7.77 -2.56 -13.52
C THR A 160 -8.80 -1.54 -13.03
N GLY A 161 -8.69 -0.26 -13.39
CA GLY A 161 -9.61 0.80 -12.99
C GLY A 161 -9.48 1.21 -11.52
N LEU A 162 -8.37 0.88 -10.87
CA LEU A 162 -8.16 1.11 -9.43
C LEU A 162 -7.47 2.44 -9.10
N ARG A 163 -7.02 3.20 -10.12
CA ARG A 163 -6.28 4.46 -9.91
C ARG A 163 -7.06 5.46 -9.08
N ASP A 164 -8.35 5.63 -9.35
CA ASP A 164 -9.21 6.56 -8.59
C ASP A 164 -9.41 6.10 -7.15
N THR A 165 -9.51 4.79 -6.92
CA THR A 165 -9.61 4.21 -5.57
C THR A 165 -8.34 4.49 -4.76
N VAL A 166 -7.16 4.31 -5.36
CA VAL A 166 -5.88 4.64 -4.73
C VAL A 166 -5.82 6.14 -4.39
N ASN A 167 -6.21 7.00 -5.33
CA ASN A 167 -6.24 8.45 -5.11
C ASN A 167 -7.20 8.86 -4.00
N LYS A 168 -8.40 8.26 -3.95
CA LYS A 168 -9.37 8.48 -2.86
C LYS A 168 -8.81 8.02 -1.51
N ALA A 169 -8.17 6.86 -1.45
CA ALA A 169 -7.58 6.33 -0.23
C ALA A 169 -6.42 7.21 0.29
N ASN A 170 -5.55 7.69 -0.59
CA ASN A 170 -4.43 8.57 -0.22
C ASN A 170 -4.89 9.92 0.35
N ASN A 171 -6.06 10.41 -0.06
CA ASN A 171 -6.65 11.67 0.41
C ASN A 171 -7.74 11.46 1.48
N ALA A 172 -7.97 10.22 1.90
CA ALA A 172 -8.99 9.93 2.90
C ALA A 172 -8.56 10.48 4.26
N VAL A 173 -9.53 11.01 5.00
CA VAL A 173 -9.31 11.40 6.39
C VAL A 173 -9.21 10.13 7.24
N PRO A 174 -8.12 9.91 7.98
CA PRO A 174 -8.00 8.74 8.86
C PRO A 174 -9.07 8.76 9.94
N THR A 175 -9.63 7.59 10.28
CA THR A 175 -10.65 7.45 11.34
C THR A 175 -10.14 7.82 12.74
N SER A 176 -8.83 7.84 12.93
CA SER A 176 -8.18 8.31 14.15
C SER A 176 -8.13 9.84 14.27
N ARG A 177 -8.31 10.58 13.17
CA ARG A 177 -8.31 12.04 13.19
C ARG A 177 -9.61 12.55 13.82
N ARG A 178 -9.48 13.54 14.69
CA ARG A 178 -10.60 14.16 15.42
C ARG A 178 -10.56 15.67 15.28
N ILE A 179 -11.71 16.32 15.38
CA ILE A 179 -11.82 17.78 15.58
C ILE A 179 -12.36 17.99 16.99
N ASN A 180 -11.56 18.61 17.85
CA ASN A 180 -11.90 18.81 19.27
C ASN A 180 -12.49 17.55 19.93
N ASN A 181 -11.75 16.44 19.87
CA ASN A 181 -12.14 15.12 20.38
C ASN A 181 -13.37 14.44 19.74
N LYS A 182 -14.03 15.07 18.75
CA LYS A 182 -15.10 14.44 17.98
C LYS A 182 -14.55 13.67 16.79
N ALA A 183 -15.00 12.42 16.63
CA ALA A 183 -14.63 11.57 15.50
C ALA A 183 -15.24 12.06 14.18
N LEU A 184 -14.51 11.89 13.07
CA LEU A 184 -14.94 12.28 11.72
C LEU A 184 -15.67 11.14 11.00
N SER A 185 -16.67 10.55 11.66
CA SER A 185 -17.49 9.45 11.11
C SER A 185 -18.84 9.91 10.54
N SER A 186 -19.21 11.16 10.78
CA SER A 186 -20.45 11.81 10.32
C SER A 186 -20.27 13.33 10.36
N ASP A 187 -21.29 14.08 9.97
CA ASP A 187 -21.32 15.53 10.18
C ASP A 187 -21.04 15.89 11.65
N ILE A 188 -20.20 16.90 11.85
CA ILE A 188 -19.84 17.40 13.18
C ILE A 188 -20.55 18.73 13.44
N SER A 189 -21.34 18.77 14.50
CA SER A 189 -21.79 20.03 15.08
C SER A 189 -20.84 20.45 16.21
N LEU A 190 -20.23 21.63 16.07
CA LEU A 190 -19.42 22.28 17.10
C LEU A 190 -20.22 23.42 17.73
N THR A 191 -20.18 23.49 19.05
CA THR A 191 -20.73 24.57 19.85
C THR A 191 -19.62 25.50 20.31
N ALA A 192 -19.97 26.68 20.82
CA ALA A 192 -19.01 27.59 21.44
C ALA A 192 -18.21 26.90 22.57
N SER A 193 -18.85 25.98 23.30
CA SER A 193 -18.18 25.16 24.33
C SER A 193 -17.15 24.19 23.75
N ASP A 194 -17.36 23.69 22.53
CA ASP A 194 -16.39 22.79 21.89
C ASP A 194 -15.08 23.53 21.58
N VAL A 195 -15.15 24.77 21.10
CA VAL A 195 -13.96 25.52 20.65
C VAL A 195 -13.50 26.61 21.62
N SER A 196 -14.00 26.62 22.85
CA SER A 196 -13.73 27.67 23.86
C SER A 196 -14.02 29.09 23.35
N ALA A 197 -15.06 29.25 22.52
CA ALA A 197 -15.51 30.54 22.02
C ALA A 197 -16.59 31.17 22.92
N PHE A 198 -16.79 32.48 22.81
CA PHE A 198 -17.92 33.15 23.44
C PHE A 198 -19.24 32.73 22.77
N ALA A 199 -20.26 32.40 23.56
CA ALA A 199 -21.53 31.95 23.00
C ALA A 199 -22.23 33.06 22.19
N LEU A 200 -22.75 32.72 21.00
CA LEU A 200 -23.50 33.66 20.14
C LEU A 200 -24.87 34.08 20.75
N GLY A 201 -25.29 33.43 21.83
CA GLY A 201 -26.55 33.70 22.51
C GLY A 201 -26.52 33.29 23.98
N ARG A 202 -27.67 32.86 24.52
CA ARG A 202 -27.76 32.43 25.92
C ARG A 202 -26.84 31.25 26.20
N THR A 203 -26.05 31.38 27.26
CA THR A 203 -25.20 30.34 27.83
C THR A 203 -26.01 29.52 28.82
N GLY A 204 -26.08 28.21 28.59
CA GLY A 204 -26.79 27.27 29.45
C GLY A 204 -28.32 27.49 29.54
N ALA A 205 -28.91 26.86 30.57
CA ALA A 205 -30.31 27.05 30.95
C ALA A 205 -30.50 28.38 31.71
N ALA A 206 -31.76 28.77 31.91
CA ALA A 206 -32.08 29.94 32.71
C ALA A 206 -31.67 29.74 34.18
N ALA A 207 -30.91 30.69 34.73
CA ALA A 207 -30.55 30.72 36.14
C ALA A 207 -31.80 30.98 37.00
N SER A 208 -31.87 30.34 38.15
CA SER A 208 -33.03 30.39 39.05
C SER A 208 -33.26 31.77 39.67
N ASN A 209 -32.21 32.57 39.81
CA ASN A 209 -32.23 33.96 40.26
C ASN A 209 -31.00 34.74 39.76
N ASP A 210 -30.99 36.05 39.97
CA ASP A 210 -29.91 36.95 39.53
C ASP A 210 -28.59 36.78 40.31
N LYS A 211 -28.55 35.87 41.28
CA LYS A 211 -27.33 35.49 42.00
C LYS A 211 -26.86 34.07 41.65
N ALA A 212 -27.64 33.31 40.89
CA ALA A 212 -27.41 31.89 40.63
C ALA A 212 -26.36 31.62 39.55
N VAL A 213 -25.91 32.62 38.79
CA VAL A 213 -24.74 32.48 37.89
C VAL A 213 -23.48 32.62 38.76
N PRO A 214 -22.72 31.54 38.99
CA PRO A 214 -21.57 31.59 39.87
C PRO A 214 -20.42 32.39 39.24
N TRP A 215 -19.50 32.87 40.08
CA TRP A 215 -18.39 33.71 39.65
C TRP A 215 -17.37 33.01 38.75
N ASN A 216 -17.31 31.68 38.83
CA ASN A 216 -16.42 30.82 38.06
C ASN A 216 -17.12 30.14 36.88
N ALA A 217 -18.33 30.61 36.50
CA ALA A 217 -19.00 30.10 35.32
C ALA A 217 -18.21 30.45 34.04
N PRO A 218 -18.41 29.73 32.93
CA PRO A 218 -17.86 30.13 31.63
C PRO A 218 -18.30 31.55 31.25
N SER A 219 -17.43 32.30 30.58
CA SER A 219 -17.81 33.59 30.01
C SER A 219 -19.02 33.44 29.06
N GLY A 220 -19.97 34.35 29.14
CA GLY A 220 -21.18 34.26 28.32
C GLY A 220 -22.31 35.19 28.76
N ILE A 221 -23.44 35.07 28.07
CA ILE A 221 -24.68 35.79 28.36
C ILE A 221 -25.65 34.83 29.02
N TYR A 222 -26.07 35.12 30.25
CA TYR A 222 -26.99 34.29 31.02
C TYR A 222 -28.34 34.97 31.17
N LEU A 223 -29.41 34.17 31.18
CA LEU A 223 -30.75 34.62 31.55
C LEU A 223 -30.97 34.27 33.03
N ALA A 224 -31.42 35.22 33.84
CA ALA A 224 -31.76 34.96 35.24
C ALA A 224 -33.21 35.34 35.54
N ASN A 225 -33.94 34.45 36.22
CA ASN A 225 -35.34 34.65 36.58
C ASN A 225 -35.47 35.40 37.92
N ILE A 226 -36.13 36.55 37.96
CA ILE A 226 -36.21 37.41 39.16
C ILE A 226 -37.63 37.54 39.73
N GLY A 227 -38.43 36.46 39.65
CA GLY A 227 -39.79 36.42 40.18
C GLY A 227 -40.80 37.18 39.30
N GLY A 228 -41.40 36.50 38.32
CA GLY A 228 -42.33 37.09 37.36
C GLY A 228 -41.68 37.93 36.26
N ALA A 229 -40.36 38.12 36.31
CA ALA A 229 -39.55 38.80 35.28
C ALA A 229 -38.19 38.09 35.10
N SER A 230 -37.39 38.59 34.15
CA SER A 230 -36.02 38.12 33.92
C SER A 230 -35.06 39.28 33.68
N CYS A 231 -33.80 39.11 34.04
CA CYS A 231 -32.71 40.01 33.67
C CYS A 231 -31.64 39.27 32.85
N MET A 232 -30.83 40.05 32.13
CA MET A 232 -29.67 39.54 31.41
C MET A 232 -28.43 39.72 32.29
N ILE A 233 -27.60 38.69 32.37
CA ILE A 233 -26.30 38.75 33.04
C ILE A 233 -25.21 38.55 31.99
N LEU A 234 -24.42 39.59 31.74
CA LEU A 234 -23.17 39.45 30.98
C LEU A 234 -22.10 39.03 31.97
N HIS A 235 -21.50 37.86 31.76
CA HIS A 235 -20.44 37.35 32.61
C HIS A 235 -19.15 37.23 31.81
N PHE A 236 -18.11 37.91 32.29
CA PHE A 236 -16.76 37.77 31.78
C PHE A 236 -15.91 37.15 32.88
N ASN A 237 -15.33 35.99 32.58
CA ASN A 237 -14.47 35.23 33.46
C ASN A 237 -13.18 34.91 32.70
N MET A 238 -12.06 35.49 33.16
CA MET A 238 -10.73 35.19 32.65
C MET A 238 -10.01 34.11 33.47
N GLY A 239 -10.59 33.68 34.60
CA GLY A 239 -10.13 32.55 35.40
C GLY A 239 -8.83 32.77 36.18
N THR A 240 -8.28 33.98 36.18
CA THR A 240 -6.98 34.30 36.80
C THR A 240 -6.94 35.74 37.32
N GLY A 241 -5.96 36.04 38.17
CA GLY A 241 -5.75 37.36 38.77
C GLY A 241 -6.70 37.67 39.93
N SER A 242 -6.49 38.83 40.57
CA SER A 242 -7.26 39.21 41.76
C SER A 242 -8.70 39.60 41.49
N CYS A 243 -9.05 39.91 40.25
CA CYS A 243 -10.42 40.10 39.80
C CYS A 243 -10.71 39.14 38.63
N PRO A 244 -10.87 37.83 38.87
CA PRO A 244 -10.94 36.84 37.80
C PRO A 244 -12.22 36.92 36.98
N SER A 245 -13.27 37.53 37.52
CA SER A 245 -14.51 37.72 36.79
C SER A 245 -15.29 38.96 37.21
N VAL A 246 -16.10 39.43 36.25
CA VAL A 246 -17.07 40.50 36.43
C VAL A 246 -18.41 40.05 35.86
N GLN A 247 -19.48 40.50 36.51
CA GLN A 247 -20.81 40.39 35.95
C GLN A 247 -21.45 41.75 35.82
N PHE A 248 -22.23 41.93 34.75
CA PHE A 248 -23.15 43.04 34.58
C PHE A 248 -24.58 42.49 34.54
N LYS A 249 -25.43 42.94 35.46
CA LYS A 249 -26.87 42.69 35.45
C LYS A 249 -27.55 43.83 34.71
N ILE A 250 -28.30 43.49 33.67
CA ILE A 250 -29.02 44.42 32.82
C ILE A 250 -30.51 44.16 32.96
N ASN A 251 -31.24 45.18 33.43
CA ASN A 251 -32.69 45.14 33.51
C ASN A 251 -33.30 45.64 32.19
N CYS A 252 -34.47 45.09 31.82
CA CYS A 252 -35.19 45.54 30.64
C CYS A 252 -35.67 47.01 30.79
N LYS A 253 -36.06 47.65 29.68
CA LYS A 253 -36.55 49.04 29.63
C LYS A 253 -35.58 50.07 30.24
N ASN A 254 -34.27 49.85 30.11
CA ASN A 254 -33.23 50.69 30.72
C ASN A 254 -33.40 50.85 32.24
N GLY A 255 -33.95 49.84 32.92
CA GLY A 255 -34.22 49.85 34.36
C GLY A 255 -32.97 49.68 35.25
N GLY A 256 -31.82 50.17 34.79
CA GLY A 256 -30.54 50.12 35.48
C GLY A 256 -29.59 49.04 34.95
N VAL A 257 -28.31 49.36 35.08
CA VAL A 257 -27.18 48.45 34.89
C VAL A 257 -26.49 48.32 36.23
N ALA A 258 -26.32 47.11 36.74
CA ALA A 258 -25.53 46.87 37.94
C ALA A 258 -24.34 45.97 37.62
N TYR A 259 -23.27 46.10 38.37
CA TYR A 259 -22.11 45.23 38.26
C TYR A 259 -21.73 44.64 39.60
N ARG A 260 -20.98 43.55 39.55
CA ARG A 260 -20.25 42.97 40.69
C ARG A 260 -19.01 42.27 40.17
N SER A 261 -17.96 42.27 40.95
CA SER A 261 -16.69 41.62 40.64
C SER A 261 -16.40 40.52 41.66
N ALA A 262 -15.75 39.46 41.20
CA ALA A 262 -15.23 38.42 42.08
C ALA A 262 -13.81 38.78 42.53
N ARG A 263 -13.39 38.24 43.69
CA ARG A 263 -12.00 38.33 44.15
C ARG A 263 -11.36 36.95 44.27
N ASP A 264 -10.15 36.83 43.71
CA ASP A 264 -9.29 35.64 43.78
C ASP A 264 -10.10 34.32 43.64
N GLY A 265 -9.92 33.35 44.54
CA GLY A 265 -10.72 32.12 44.60
C GLY A 265 -11.99 32.22 45.48
N TYR A 266 -12.31 33.39 46.04
CA TYR A 266 -13.39 33.56 47.01
C TYR A 266 -14.75 33.80 46.35
N GLY A 267 -14.78 34.47 45.19
CA GLY A 267 -16.01 34.80 44.47
C GLY A 267 -16.52 36.22 44.72
N PHE A 268 -17.83 36.43 44.57
CA PHE A 268 -18.44 37.76 44.72
C PHE A 268 -18.49 38.16 46.20
N GLU A 269 -17.70 39.16 46.58
CA GLU A 269 -17.64 39.67 47.96
C GLU A 269 -18.67 40.75 48.25
N SER A 270 -19.18 41.39 47.19
CA SER A 270 -20.23 42.41 47.26
C SER A 270 -21.42 41.98 46.42
N ASP A 271 -22.60 42.39 46.86
CA ASP A 271 -23.82 42.27 46.06
C ASP A 271 -23.77 43.26 44.87
N TRP A 272 -24.80 43.21 44.03
CA TRP A 272 -24.95 44.09 42.88
C TRP A 272 -24.84 45.58 43.25
N VAL A 273 -23.95 46.30 42.56
CA VAL A 273 -23.80 47.75 42.66
C VAL A 273 -24.29 48.38 41.36
N GLU A 274 -25.28 49.26 41.43
CA GLU A 274 -25.77 49.99 40.26
C GLU A 274 -24.69 50.94 39.71
N LEU A 275 -24.50 50.91 38.40
CA LEU A 275 -23.65 51.83 37.67
C LEU A 275 -24.39 53.16 37.52
N MET A 276 -23.82 54.23 38.08
CA MET A 276 -24.39 55.59 38.06
C MET A 276 -25.83 55.66 38.61
N PRO A 277 -26.06 55.26 39.87
CA PRO A 277 -27.40 55.28 40.44
C PRO A 277 -27.94 56.72 40.50
N ALA A 278 -29.19 56.91 40.08
CA ALA A 278 -29.87 58.22 40.09
C ALA A 278 -29.89 58.89 41.47
N THR A 279 -29.70 58.10 42.53
CA THR A 279 -29.64 58.54 43.92
C THR A 279 -28.31 59.15 44.35
N LYS A 280 -27.23 58.91 43.60
CA LYS A 280 -25.88 59.39 43.97
C LYS A 280 -25.21 60.27 42.91
N THR A 281 -25.88 60.50 41.78
CA THR A 281 -25.37 61.33 40.70
C THR A 281 -26.13 62.66 40.62
N VAL A 282 -25.42 63.74 40.34
CA VAL A 282 -26.05 65.01 39.95
C VAL A 282 -26.57 64.84 38.53
N GLN A 283 -27.88 64.90 38.39
CA GLN A 283 -28.59 64.72 37.12
C GLN A 283 -28.66 66.02 36.32
N ASP A 284 -28.71 67.16 37.00
CA ASP A 284 -28.81 68.49 36.39
C ASP A 284 -28.43 69.60 37.40
N ILE A 285 -28.18 70.83 36.92
CA ILE A 285 -27.87 72.01 37.71
C ILE A 285 -28.71 73.19 37.22
N ARG A 286 -29.31 73.94 38.15
CA ARG A 286 -30.06 75.17 37.83
C ARG A 286 -29.81 76.29 38.83
N LEU A 287 -30.25 77.49 38.47
CA LEU A 287 -30.32 78.65 39.35
C LEU A 287 -31.78 78.89 39.78
N SER A 288 -32.01 79.23 41.05
CA SER A 288 -33.35 79.56 41.57
C SER A 288 -33.90 80.89 41.05
N THR A 289 -35.03 81.33 41.60
CA THR A 289 -35.55 82.69 41.43
C THR A 289 -34.50 83.75 41.77
N ARG A 290 -34.48 84.84 41.00
CA ARG A 290 -33.57 85.98 41.16
C ARG A 290 -33.92 86.80 42.41
N GLU A 291 -32.92 87.04 43.25
CA GLU A 291 -32.93 88.05 44.31
C GLU A 291 -32.06 89.24 43.91
N GLN A 292 -32.39 90.46 44.36
CA GLN A 292 -31.62 91.67 44.05
C GLN A 292 -31.46 92.58 45.26
N VAL A 293 -30.30 93.23 45.39
CA VAL A 293 -30.02 94.19 46.47
C VAL A 293 -29.12 95.31 45.98
N LYS A 294 -29.29 96.52 46.52
CA LYS A 294 -28.38 97.64 46.28
C LYS A 294 -27.06 97.43 47.03
N VAL A 295 -25.95 97.79 46.38
CA VAL A 295 -24.58 97.62 46.93
C VAL A 295 -23.90 98.96 47.18
N TRP A 296 -24.15 99.97 46.34
CA TRP A 296 -23.74 101.35 46.61
C TRP A 296 -24.63 101.98 47.69
N ASN A 297 -24.03 102.38 48.84
CA ASN A 297 -24.75 102.85 50.04
C ASN A 297 -25.87 101.89 50.52
N GLY A 298 -25.79 100.60 50.18
CA GLY A 298 -26.80 99.58 50.47
C GLY A 298 -26.23 98.41 51.29
N PRO A 299 -27.10 97.53 51.82
CA PRO A 299 -26.67 96.44 52.70
C PRO A 299 -25.88 95.33 51.98
N GLY A 300 -25.94 95.27 50.64
CA GLY A 300 -25.29 94.21 49.87
C GLY A 300 -25.79 92.80 50.23
N TYR A 301 -24.99 91.79 49.88
CA TYR A 301 -25.19 90.42 50.35
C TYR A 301 -23.96 89.99 51.14
N GLY A 302 -24.19 89.35 52.29
CA GLY A 302 -23.16 88.57 52.97
C GLY A 302 -22.91 87.23 52.26
N ASP A 303 -21.80 86.58 52.60
CA ASP A 303 -21.54 85.21 52.18
C ASP A 303 -22.60 84.28 52.78
N GLN A 304 -23.48 83.77 51.93
CA GLN A 304 -24.62 82.97 52.34
C GLN A 304 -24.83 81.84 51.33
N PRO A 305 -24.39 80.61 51.63
CA PRO A 305 -24.81 79.44 50.89
C PRO A 305 -26.35 79.33 50.89
N PRO A 306 -26.97 78.88 49.79
CA PRO A 306 -26.41 78.36 48.55
C PRO A 306 -26.26 79.41 47.43
N TYR A 307 -26.22 80.70 47.76
CA TYR A 307 -26.38 81.76 46.77
C TYR A 307 -25.08 82.09 46.03
N VAL A 308 -25.21 82.32 44.72
CA VAL A 308 -24.13 82.83 43.85
C VAL A 308 -24.58 84.12 43.17
N ILE A 309 -23.65 85.04 42.91
CA ILE A 309 -23.94 86.26 42.15
C ILE A 309 -24.15 85.89 40.68
N THR A 310 -25.31 86.23 40.13
CA THR A 310 -25.70 85.91 38.75
C THR A 310 -25.79 87.14 37.85
N GLY A 311 -25.48 88.32 38.38
CA GLY A 311 -25.36 89.53 37.58
C GLY A 311 -25.07 90.75 38.45
N VAL A 312 -24.49 91.75 37.81
CA VAL A 312 -24.11 93.03 38.41
C VAL A 312 -24.66 94.13 37.51
N LEU A 313 -25.33 95.11 38.10
CA LEU A 313 -25.96 96.21 37.38
C LEU A 313 -25.41 97.53 37.89
N ASN A 314 -24.88 98.32 36.96
CA ASN A 314 -24.62 99.74 37.11
C ASN A 314 -25.55 100.46 36.11
N SER A 315 -26.60 101.09 36.64
CA SER A 315 -27.67 101.70 35.88
C SER A 315 -27.33 103.11 35.42
N ASN A 316 -26.57 103.86 36.22
CA ASN A 316 -26.16 105.23 35.89
C ASN A 316 -24.82 105.28 35.12
N ARG A 317 -24.14 104.13 34.97
CA ARG A 317 -22.85 103.95 34.29
C ARG A 317 -21.72 104.80 34.91
N ASP A 318 -21.77 105.02 36.21
CA ASP A 318 -20.66 105.64 36.94
C ASP A 318 -19.56 104.62 37.28
N GLU A 319 -18.63 104.97 38.19
CA GLU A 319 -17.53 104.10 38.60
C GLU A 319 -17.97 103.01 39.62
N PHE A 320 -19.22 103.04 40.07
CA PHE A 320 -19.73 102.23 41.17
C PHE A 320 -20.82 101.24 40.73
N THR A 321 -20.96 100.14 41.47
CA THR A 321 -22.01 99.15 41.21
C THR A 321 -23.26 99.49 42.01
N ASP A 322 -24.40 99.65 41.34
CA ASP A 322 -25.67 99.95 42.00
C ASP A 322 -26.28 98.71 42.65
N THR A 323 -26.48 97.64 41.88
CA THR A 323 -27.29 96.47 42.27
C THR A 323 -26.61 95.17 41.88
N VAL A 324 -26.67 94.16 42.75
CA VAL A 324 -26.25 92.79 42.42
C VAL A 324 -27.42 91.83 42.50
N TYR A 325 -27.41 90.86 41.59
CA TYR A 325 -28.36 89.76 41.54
C TYR A 325 -27.73 88.50 42.08
N ARG A 326 -28.47 87.76 42.90
CA ARG A 326 -28.08 86.41 43.31
C ARG A 326 -29.19 85.40 43.08
N ARG A 327 -28.81 84.14 42.92
CA ARG A 327 -29.72 82.99 42.86
C ARG A 327 -29.09 81.83 43.63
N ALA A 328 -29.91 80.99 44.27
CA ALA A 328 -29.42 79.74 44.84
C ALA A 328 -28.97 78.81 43.71
N LEU A 329 -27.76 78.27 43.81
CA LEU A 329 -27.32 77.18 42.95
C LEU A 329 -27.99 75.89 43.43
N GLN A 330 -28.65 75.18 42.53
CA GLN A 330 -29.38 73.94 42.84
C GLN A 330 -28.88 72.80 41.98
N LYS A 331 -28.79 71.60 42.57
CA LYS A 331 -28.47 70.34 41.89
C LYS A 331 -29.66 69.39 41.94
N LEU A 332 -29.94 68.71 40.83
CA LEU A 332 -30.95 67.66 40.76
C LEU A 332 -30.31 66.34 41.16
N ILE A 333 -30.83 65.70 42.19
CA ILE A 333 -30.45 64.34 42.58
C ILE A 333 -31.73 63.56 42.82
N ASN A 334 -31.86 62.37 42.24
CA ASN A 334 -33.04 61.52 42.38
C ASN A 334 -34.37 62.25 42.10
N GLY A 335 -34.42 63.06 41.03
CA GLY A 335 -35.61 63.85 40.69
C GLY A 335 -35.96 65.00 41.64
N THR A 336 -35.15 65.23 42.68
CA THR A 336 -35.35 66.30 43.67
C THR A 336 -34.27 67.37 43.57
N TRP A 337 -34.66 68.63 43.57
CA TRP A 337 -33.73 69.77 43.54
C TRP A 337 -33.23 70.10 44.95
N TYR A 338 -31.91 70.09 45.13
CA TYR A 338 -31.24 70.44 46.37
C TYR A 338 -30.43 71.71 46.20
N ASN A 339 -30.49 72.59 47.19
CA ASN A 339 -29.59 73.74 47.29
C ASN A 339 -28.14 73.26 47.49
N VAL A 340 -27.20 73.81 46.72
CA VAL A 340 -25.77 73.53 46.83
C VAL A 340 -25.21 74.41 47.95
N GLY A 341 -25.27 73.94 49.19
CA GLY A 341 -24.81 74.78 50.32
C GLY A 341 -25.15 74.32 51.74
N GLY A 342 -25.41 73.04 51.99
CA GLY A 342 -25.43 72.48 53.34
C GLY A 342 -24.20 71.60 53.56
N LEU A 343 -23.32 71.98 54.47
CA LEU A 343 -22.45 71.04 55.18
C LEU A 343 -23.17 70.62 56.46
#